data_AF-A0A1D2QCD7-F1
#
_entry.id   AF-A0A1D2QCD7-F1
#
_cell.length_a   1.000
_cell.length_b   1.000
_cell.length_c   1.000
_cell.angle_alpha   90.00
_cell.angle_beta   90.00
_cell.angle_gamma   90.00
#
_symmetry.space_group_name_H-M   'P 1'
#
loop_
_entity.id
_entity.type
_entity.pdbx_description
1 polymer ?
#
loop_
_entity_poly.entity_id
_entity_poly.type
_entity_poly.pdbx_seq_one_letter_code
_entity_poly.pdbx_strand_id
1 'polypeptide(L)'
;MVHLLQHEHHRAIISYFDQKTTDSAVFDDLVEYIVSSDLKRGAKSAERREQVTIELLHSHLPRLADADVLEYDPRSETVRYWGNS
;
A
#
# COMPACT_ATOMS: atom_id res chain seq x y z
N MET A 1 8.27 18.64 -1.18
CA MET A 1 9.10 17.57 -1.78
C MET A 1 8.60 16.20 -1.30
N VAL A 2 7.30 15.91 -1.43
CA VAL A 2 6.64 14.67 -0.95
C VAL A 2 5.76 13.99 -2.01
N HIS A 3 5.58 14.60 -3.18
CA HIS A 3 4.67 14.07 -4.21
C HIS A 3 5.25 12.95 -5.08
N LEU A 4 6.57 12.74 -5.06
CA LEU A 4 7.18 11.69 -5.89
C LEU A 4 6.87 10.29 -5.34
N LEU A 5 6.87 10.15 -4.01
CA LEU A 5 6.61 8.87 -3.35
C LEU A 5 5.14 8.45 -3.45
N GLN A 6 4.20 9.40 -3.46
CA GLN A 6 2.77 9.07 -3.51
C GLN A 6 2.36 8.25 -4.74
N HIS A 7 2.93 8.55 -5.91
CA HIS A 7 2.66 7.80 -7.13
C HIS A 7 3.29 6.39 -7.11
N GLU A 8 4.42 6.23 -6.43
CA GLU A 8 5.12 4.95 -6.40
C GLU A 8 4.50 3.95 -5.45
N HIS A 9 3.92 4.42 -4.34
CA HIS A 9 3.21 3.54 -3.42
C HIS A 9 1.90 3.03 -4.03
N HIS A 10 1.14 3.88 -4.73
CA HIS A 10 -0.03 3.42 -5.51
C HIS A 10 0.34 2.34 -6.52
N ARG A 11 1.43 2.55 -7.27
CA ARG A 11 1.92 1.55 -8.21
C ARG A 11 2.34 0.27 -7.52
N ALA A 12 3.00 0.35 -6.36
CA ALA A 12 3.40 -0.82 -5.58
C ALA A 12 2.20 -1.62 -5.07
N ILE A 13 1.16 -0.94 -4.59
CA ILE A 13 -0.10 -1.56 -4.15
C ILE A 13 -0.75 -2.33 -5.31
N ILE A 14 -0.91 -1.70 -6.47
CA ILE A 14 -1.49 -2.34 -7.66
C ILE A 14 -0.60 -3.51 -8.13
N SER A 15 0.73 -3.32 -8.18
CA SER A 15 1.68 -4.38 -8.55
C SER A 15 1.69 -5.56 -7.58
N TYR A 16 1.34 -5.35 -6.31
CA TYR A 16 1.17 -6.43 -5.34
C TYR A 16 -0.04 -7.29 -5.71
N PHE A 17 -1.20 -6.68 -5.91
CA PHE A 17 -2.44 -7.39 -6.24
C PHE A 17 -2.38 -8.06 -7.62
N ASP A 18 -1.76 -7.40 -8.60
CA ASP A 18 -1.50 -7.96 -9.94
C ASP A 18 -0.58 -9.21 -9.89
N GLN A 19 0.53 -9.14 -9.16
CA GLN A 19 1.46 -10.29 -9.05
C GLN A 19 0.91 -11.44 -8.21
N LYS A 20 0.20 -11.15 -7.11
CA LYS A 20 -0.28 -12.17 -6.18
C LYS A 20 -1.57 -12.86 -6.65
N THR A 21 -2.18 -12.39 -7.75
CA THR A 21 -3.48 -12.91 -8.26
C THR A 21 -4.48 -13.08 -7.12
N THR A 22 -4.51 -12.06 -6.25
CA THR A 22 -5.24 -12.07 -5.00
C THR A 22 -5.98 -10.75 -4.93
N ASP A 23 -7.23 -10.79 -4.51
CA ASP A 23 -8.05 -9.60 -4.30
C ASP A 23 -7.92 -9.07 -2.87
N SER A 24 -7.37 -9.83 -1.91
CA SER A 24 -7.34 -9.45 -0.49
C SER A 24 -5.95 -9.64 0.13
N ALA A 25 -5.41 -8.61 0.76
CA ALA A 25 -4.08 -8.60 1.38
C ALA A 25 -4.15 -8.14 2.83
N VAL A 26 -3.31 -8.71 3.71
CA VAL A 26 -3.14 -8.17 5.06
C VAL A 26 -2.37 -6.85 4.97
N PHE A 27 -2.73 -5.88 5.78
CA PHE A 27 -2.10 -4.56 5.83
C PHE A 27 -0.60 -4.66 6.10
N ASP A 28 -0.19 -5.52 7.04
CA ASP A 28 1.23 -5.69 7.37
C ASP A 28 2.03 -6.28 6.21
N ASP A 29 1.46 -7.24 5.46
CA ASP A 29 2.03 -7.78 4.21
C ASP A 29 2.23 -6.67 3.17
N LEU A 30 1.25 -5.79 3.03
CA LEU A 30 1.30 -4.66 2.09
C LEU A 30 2.40 -3.66 2.49
N VAL A 31 2.49 -3.32 3.78
CA VAL A 31 3.55 -2.48 4.33
C VAL A 31 4.91 -3.13 4.09
N GLU A 32 5.07 -4.41 4.41
CA GLU A 32 6.33 -5.14 4.22
C GLU A 32 6.75 -5.16 2.74
N TYR A 33 5.81 -5.36 1.83
CA TYR A 33 6.09 -5.34 0.39
C TYR A 33 6.57 -3.98 -0.10
N ILE A 34 5.92 -2.90 0.35
CA ILE A 34 6.28 -1.52 -0.02
C ILE A 34 7.65 -1.16 0.58
N VAL A 35 7.89 -1.48 1.86
CA VAL A 35 9.17 -1.27 2.52
C VAL A 35 10.27 -2.05 1.79
N SER A 36 10.04 -3.32 1.48
CA SER A 36 10.99 -4.16 0.74
C SER A 36 11.31 -3.60 -0.64
N SER A 37 10.30 -3.10 -1.35
CA SER A 37 10.47 -2.44 -2.66
C SER A 37 11.29 -1.16 -2.55
N ASP A 38 11.14 -0.43 -1.47
CA ASP A 38 11.85 0.82 -1.23
C ASP A 38 13.29 0.62 -0.72
N LEU A 39 13.53 -0.43 0.07
CA LEU A 39 14.87 -0.85 0.47
C LEU A 39 15.74 -1.26 -0.71
N LYS A 40 15.15 -1.96 -1.69
CA LYS A 40 15.82 -2.27 -2.97
C LYS A 40 16.26 -1.02 -3.74
N ARG A 41 15.67 0.14 -3.42
CA ARG A 41 15.95 1.44 -4.03
C ARG A 41 16.88 2.31 -3.17
N GLY A 42 17.39 1.78 -2.06
CA GLY A 42 18.44 2.41 -1.23
C GLY A 42 17.94 3.23 -0.05
N ALA A 43 16.70 3.06 0.38
CA ALA A 43 16.16 3.76 1.55
C ALA A 43 16.55 3.13 2.90
N LYS A 44 16.30 3.84 4.00
CA LYS A 44 16.59 3.40 5.38
C LYS A 44 15.40 2.64 5.99
N SER A 45 15.64 1.46 6.56
CA SER A 45 14.58 0.49 6.88
C SER A 45 13.65 0.84 8.05
N ALA A 46 14.18 1.27 9.20
CA ALA A 46 13.38 1.40 10.42
C ALA A 46 12.37 2.54 10.33
N GLU A 47 12.85 3.74 9.98
CA GLU A 47 12.00 4.94 9.83
C GLU A 47 11.02 4.80 8.66
N ARG A 48 11.35 3.98 7.65
CA ARG A 48 10.50 3.81 6.48
C ARG A 48 9.25 2.99 6.76
N ARG A 49 9.31 1.97 7.62
CA ARG A 49 8.11 1.18 7.95
C ARG A 49 7.04 2.07 8.59
N GLU A 50 7.41 2.86 9.58
CA GLU A 50 6.50 3.79 10.26
C GLU A 50 5.91 4.83 9.30
N GLN A 51 6.77 5.43 8.44
CA GLN A 51 6.31 6.38 7.42
C GLN A 51 5.31 5.74 6.45
N VAL A 52 5.64 4.58 5.89
CA VAL A 52 4.77 3.84 4.95
C VAL A 52 3.44 3.50 5.60
N THR A 53 3.44 3.03 6.85
CA THR A 53 2.21 2.76 7.61
C THR A 53 1.34 4.01 7.74
N ILE A 54 1.91 5.15 8.15
CA ILE A 54 1.16 6.41 8.30
C ILE A 54 0.62 6.87 6.95
N GLU A 55 1.43 6.84 5.89
CA GLU A 55 1.02 7.23 4.54
C GLU A 55 -0.11 6.33 4.00
N LEU A 56 -0.02 5.02 4.20
CA LEU A 56 -1.07 4.08 3.82
C LEU A 56 -2.37 4.37 4.56
N LEU A 57 -2.32 4.46 5.88
CA LEU A 57 -3.52 4.56 6.71
C LEU A 57 -4.23 5.90 6.55
N HIS A 58 -3.48 6.99 6.37
CA HIS A 58 -4.02 8.35 6.38
C HIS A 58 -4.09 9.02 5.00
N SER A 59 -3.35 8.53 4.00
CA SER A 59 -3.34 9.13 2.65
C SER A 59 -3.79 8.16 1.56
N HIS A 60 -3.18 6.97 1.45
CA HIS A 60 -3.39 6.10 0.30
C HIS A 60 -4.68 5.29 0.40
N LEU A 61 -4.86 4.53 1.49
CA LEU A 61 -6.06 3.70 1.66
C LEU A 61 -7.35 4.53 1.66
N PRO A 62 -7.44 5.68 2.36
CA PRO A 62 -8.66 6.48 2.34
C PRO A 62 -8.98 7.04 0.96
N ARG A 63 -7.97 7.47 0.19
CA ARG A 63 -8.16 7.98 -1.18
C ARG A 63 -8.56 6.88 -2.17
N LEU A 64 -7.97 5.71 -2.05
CA LEU A 64 -8.30 4.58 -2.92
C LEU A 64 -9.67 4.00 -2.57
N ALA A 65 -10.06 4.04 -1.29
CA ALA A 65 -11.42 3.69 -0.87
C ALA A 65 -12.47 4.71 -1.33
N ASP A 66 -12.18 6.00 -1.26
CA ASP A 66 -13.05 7.05 -1.82
C ASP A 66 -13.27 6.89 -3.33
N ALA A 67 -12.25 6.39 -4.04
CA ALA A 67 -12.31 6.09 -5.47
C ALA A 67 -12.93 4.71 -5.81
N ASP A 68 -13.45 3.96 -4.81
CA ASP A 68 -14.01 2.61 -4.97
C ASP A 68 -13.02 1.58 -5.56
N VAL A 69 -11.71 1.85 -5.45
CA VAL A 69 -10.65 0.99 -6.01
C VAL A 69 -10.32 -0.17 -5.06
N LEU A 70 -10.42 0.07 -3.76
CA LEU A 70 -10.19 -0.92 -2.70
C LEU A 70 -11.03 -0.59 -1.47
N GLU A 71 -11.19 -1.55 -0.58
CA GLU A 71 -11.75 -1.37 0.75
C GLU A 71 -10.69 -1.76 1.78
N TYR A 72 -10.59 -0.99 2.87
CA TYR A 72 -9.77 -1.34 4.01
C TYR A 72 -10.67 -1.67 5.20
N ASP A 73 -10.57 -2.90 5.71
CA ASP A 73 -11.23 -3.32 6.93
C ASP A 73 -10.27 -3.16 8.12
N PRO A 74 -10.50 -2.18 9.02
CA PRO A 74 -9.63 -1.94 10.17
C PRO A 74 -9.82 -2.97 11.30
N ARG A 75 -10.86 -3.81 11.25
CA ARG A 75 -11.08 -4.85 12.29
C ARG A 75 -10.21 -6.07 12.05
N SER A 76 -9.99 -6.41 10.79
CA SER A 76 -9.16 -7.52 10.34
C SER A 76 -7.85 -7.06 9.72
N GLU A 77 -7.56 -5.75 9.72
CA GLU A 77 -6.38 -5.13 9.12
C GLU A 77 -6.15 -5.66 7.70
N THR A 78 -7.23 -5.77 6.92
CA THR A 78 -7.23 -6.41 5.60
C THR A 78 -7.65 -5.40 4.54
N VAL A 79 -6.89 -5.34 3.45
CA VAL A 79 -7.16 -4.51 2.28
C VAL A 79 -7.70 -5.41 1.17
N ARG A 80 -8.91 -5.13 0.70
CA ARG A 80 -9.53 -5.80 -0.44
C ARG A 80 -9.51 -4.90 -1.66
N TYR A 81 -8.83 -5.31 -2.71
CA TYR A 81 -8.77 -4.64 -4.00
C TYR A 81 -9.92 -5.08 -4.89
N TRP A 82 -10.74 -4.11 -5.33
CA TRP A 82 -11.89 -4.34 -6.20
C TRP A 82 -11.58 -4.20 -7.68
N GLY A 83 -10.38 -3.69 -8.01
CA GLY A 83 -9.75 -3.69 -9.33
C GLY A 83 -10.70 -3.88 -10.48
N ASN A 84 -11.38 -2.80 -10.89
CA ASN A 84 -12.39 -2.82 -11.94
C ASN A 84 -11.86 -3.61 -13.15
N SER A 85 -12.46 -4.79 -13.36
CA SER A 85 -12.13 -5.73 -14.45
C SER A 85 -12.25 -5.12 -15.84
#